data_AF-Q0SIQ4-F1
#
_entry.id   AF-Q0SIQ4-F1
#
_cell.length_a   1.000
_cell.length_b   1.000
_cell.length_c   1.000
_cell.angle_alpha   90.00
_cell.angle_beta   90.00
_cell.angle_gamma   90.00
#
_symmetry.space_group_name_H-M   'P 1'
#
loop_
_entity.id
_entity.type
_entity.pdbx_description
1 polymer ?
#
loop_
_entity_poly.entity_id
_entity_poly.type
_entity_poly.pdbx_seq_one_letter_code
_entity_poly.pdbx_strand_id
1 'polypeptide(L)'
;MYVHINNAFEDRGDVVVDLVRYDDYHDFFDPARDFRAPAVIGGYASRLRVSKGSKVTVEDFSGQRTELPQHDWRYTSRTYRYGYHGTLDSRPDASNRVVKIDTDTGRHLEHVFEPGDAVGEPISVPRSGTAAEDGGWLLTVVYLAAEHRSALVVPDARDPSRAPIAVARLDRHFFPGFHGSFTSRVTAS
;
A
#
# COMPACT_ATOMS: atom_id res chain seq x y z
N MET A 1 7.12 8.30 -14.45
CA MET A 1 7.49 8.99 -13.18
C MET A 1 7.59 7.97 -12.05
N TYR A 2 8.42 8.21 -11.03
CA TYR A 2 8.55 7.35 -9.84
C TYR A 2 8.25 8.17 -8.59
N VAL A 3 7.42 7.65 -7.67
CA VAL A 3 6.94 8.43 -6.51
C VAL A 3 7.36 7.78 -5.21
N HIS A 4 6.61 6.77 -4.77
CA HIS A 4 6.85 6.09 -3.51
C HIS A 4 7.72 4.87 -3.74
N ILE A 5 8.74 4.73 -2.89
CA ILE A 5 9.60 3.56 -2.82
C ILE A 5 8.96 2.62 -1.80
N ASN A 6 8.77 1.36 -2.18
CA ASN A 6 8.39 0.33 -1.22
C ASN A 6 9.59 -0.10 -0.39
N ASN A 7 10.64 -0.63 -1.04
CA ASN A 7 11.85 -1.10 -0.39
C ASN A 7 13.02 -1.08 -1.38
N ALA A 8 14.25 -1.13 -0.87
CA ALA A 8 15.46 -1.25 -1.68
C ALA A 8 16.44 -2.21 -1.03
N PHE A 9 17.10 -3.09 -1.77
CA PHE A 9 17.98 -4.12 -1.21
C PHE A 9 19.07 -4.54 -2.20
N GLU A 10 20.11 -5.21 -1.69
CA GLU A 10 21.13 -5.84 -2.53
C GLU A 10 20.72 -7.25 -2.93
N ASP A 11 20.88 -7.61 -4.21
CA ASP A 11 20.68 -8.97 -4.71
C ASP A 11 21.78 -9.32 -5.72
N ARG A 12 22.62 -10.30 -5.37
CA ARG A 12 23.72 -10.81 -6.22
C ARG A 12 24.66 -9.73 -6.76
N GLY A 13 24.85 -8.65 -5.99
CA GLY A 13 25.73 -7.53 -6.35
C GLY A 13 25.06 -6.43 -7.17
N ASP A 14 23.76 -6.52 -7.40
CA ASP A 14 22.93 -5.45 -7.95
C ASP A 14 22.22 -4.69 -6.82
N VAL A 15 21.90 -3.42 -7.06
CA VAL A 15 20.97 -2.65 -6.23
C VAL A 15 19.58 -2.76 -6.81
N VAL A 16 18.63 -3.23 -6.01
CA VAL A 16 17.23 -3.39 -6.38
C VAL A 16 16.40 -2.36 -5.63
N VAL A 17 15.47 -1.70 -6.32
CA VAL A 17 14.52 -0.73 -5.76
C VAL A 17 13.13 -1.08 -6.25
N ASP A 18 12.24 -1.45 -5.34
CA ASP A 18 10.83 -1.63 -5.63
C ASP A 18 10.09 -0.34 -5.32
N LEU A 19 9.27 0.14 -6.26
CA LEU A 19 8.63 1.44 -6.22
C LEU A 19 7.30 1.43 -6.97
N VAL A 20 6.55 2.53 -6.88
CA VAL A 20 5.35 2.78 -7.69
C VAL A 20 5.74 3.62 -8.91
N ARG A 21 5.57 3.04 -10.10
CA ARG A 21 5.86 3.66 -11.40
C ARG A 21 4.59 4.15 -12.08
N TYR A 22 4.63 5.38 -12.55
CA TYR A 22 3.64 5.97 -13.44
C TYR A 22 4.17 6.02 -14.86
N ASP A 23 3.30 5.85 -15.85
CA ASP A 23 3.64 6.03 -17.26
C ASP A 23 3.97 7.50 -17.52
N ASP A 24 3.09 8.41 -17.09
CA ASP A 24 3.26 9.86 -17.26
C ASP A 24 3.37 10.61 -15.92
N TYR A 25 3.94 11.81 -15.95
CA TYR A 25 3.97 12.74 -14.81
C TYR A 25 2.57 13.26 -14.46
N HIS A 26 1.76 13.52 -15.48
CA HIS A 26 0.40 14.06 -15.36
C HIS A 26 -0.56 13.08 -14.70
N ASP A 27 -0.34 11.77 -14.87
CA ASP A 27 -1.14 10.70 -14.25
C ASP A 27 -1.17 10.78 -12.71
N PHE A 28 -0.14 11.38 -12.10
CA PHE A 28 -0.10 11.62 -10.66
C PHE A 28 -0.48 13.07 -10.32
N PHE A 29 0.16 14.04 -10.98
CA PHE A 29 0.09 15.43 -10.54
C PHE A 29 -1.19 16.16 -10.90
N ASP A 30 -1.86 15.81 -12.01
CA ASP A 30 -3.10 16.49 -12.38
C ASP A 30 -4.25 16.11 -11.42
N PRO A 31 -4.49 14.81 -11.10
CA PRO A 31 -5.40 14.42 -10.02
C PRO A 31 -5.05 15.04 -8.66
N ALA A 32 -3.76 15.15 -8.33
CA ALA A 32 -3.31 15.71 -7.06
C ALA A 32 -3.43 17.24 -6.98
N ARG A 33 -3.74 17.94 -8.08
CA ARG A 33 -3.93 19.42 -8.09
C ARG A 33 -5.39 19.82 -7.94
N ASP A 34 -6.32 19.04 -8.49
CA ASP A 34 -7.75 19.29 -8.39
C ASP A 34 -8.49 18.15 -7.69
N PHE A 35 -8.43 18.16 -6.35
CA PHE A 35 -9.09 17.16 -5.49
C PHE A 35 -10.62 17.18 -5.59
N ARG A 36 -11.24 18.11 -6.33
CA ARG A 36 -12.69 18.14 -6.55
C ARG A 36 -13.11 17.38 -7.80
N ALA A 37 -12.19 17.16 -8.74
CA ALA A 37 -12.44 16.35 -9.91
C ALA A 37 -12.27 14.86 -9.54
N PRO A 38 -13.25 13.99 -9.86
CA PRO A 38 -13.08 12.55 -9.72
C PRO A 38 -11.89 12.06 -10.56
N ALA A 39 -11.00 11.29 -9.96
CA ALA A 39 -9.76 10.86 -10.59
C ALA A 39 -9.25 9.54 -9.99
N VAL A 40 -8.29 8.93 -10.69
CA VAL A 40 -7.60 7.71 -10.25
C VAL A 40 -6.13 8.03 -10.07
N ILE A 41 -5.62 7.83 -8.86
CA ILE A 41 -4.19 7.88 -8.54
C ILE A 41 -3.71 6.44 -8.32
N GLY A 42 -2.81 5.97 -9.17
CA GLY A 42 -2.18 4.67 -8.97
C GLY A 42 -1.16 4.36 -10.05
N GLY A 43 -0.02 3.81 -9.67
CA GLY A 43 1.01 3.34 -10.59
C GLY A 43 1.14 1.83 -10.55
N TYR A 44 2.10 1.31 -11.30
CA TYR A 44 2.47 -0.10 -11.27
C TYR A 44 3.49 -0.34 -10.17
N ALA A 45 3.37 -1.47 -9.47
CA ALA A 45 4.44 -1.93 -8.62
C ALA A 45 5.56 -2.45 -9.52
N SER A 46 6.70 -1.78 -9.47
CA SER A 46 7.81 -1.99 -10.41
C SER A 46 9.12 -2.19 -9.68
N ARG A 47 9.97 -3.04 -10.26
CA ARG A 47 11.31 -3.34 -9.79
C ARG A 47 12.32 -2.68 -10.71
N LEU A 48 13.04 -1.71 -10.17
CA LEU A 48 14.22 -1.12 -10.78
C LEU A 48 15.45 -1.89 -10.30
N ARG A 49 16.31 -2.32 -11.22
CA ARG A 49 17.57 -3.00 -10.91
C ARG A 49 18.73 -2.27 -11.55
N VAL A 50 19.71 -1.90 -10.73
CA VAL A 50 20.99 -1.29 -11.14
C VAL A 50 22.08 -2.34 -11.00
N SER A 51 22.56 -2.83 -12.12
CA SER A 51 23.64 -3.82 -12.17
C SER A 51 25.00 -3.16 -12.38
N LYS A 52 26.08 -3.96 -12.22
CA LYS A 52 27.45 -3.53 -12.54
C LYS A 52 27.55 -2.90 -13.94
N GLY A 53 28.39 -1.87 -14.06
CA GLY A 53 28.53 -1.10 -15.30
C GLY A 53 27.38 -0.14 -15.57
N SER A 54 26.61 0.23 -14.53
CA SER A 54 25.51 1.20 -14.58
C SER A 54 24.34 0.81 -15.50
N LYS A 55 24.16 -0.50 -15.75
CA LYS A 55 22.98 -1.00 -16.47
C LYS A 55 21.76 -0.88 -15.56
N VAL A 56 20.69 -0.27 -16.07
CA VAL A 56 19.40 -0.14 -15.37
C VAL A 56 18.32 -0.90 -16.12
N THR A 57 17.56 -1.73 -15.42
CA THR A 57 16.32 -2.34 -15.93
C THR A 57 15.15 -1.96 -15.03
N VAL A 58 13.96 -1.84 -15.61
CA VAL A 58 12.71 -1.59 -14.88
C VAL A 58 11.67 -2.56 -15.40
N GLU A 59 11.04 -3.30 -14.50
CA GLU A 59 9.98 -4.25 -14.83
C GLU A 59 8.78 -4.04 -13.89
N ASP A 60 7.58 -4.02 -14.46
CA ASP A 60 6.35 -4.02 -13.66
C ASP A 60 6.08 -5.47 -13.27
N PHE A 61 6.09 -5.76 -11.96
CA PHE A 61 5.81 -7.11 -11.47
C PHE A 61 4.34 -7.31 -11.11
N SER A 62 3.53 -6.24 -11.11
CA SER A 62 2.08 -6.33 -10.94
C SER A 62 1.34 -5.45 -11.94
N GLY A 63 0.27 -5.99 -12.53
CA GLY A 63 -0.65 -5.23 -13.38
C GLY A 63 -1.70 -4.43 -12.60
N GLN A 64 -1.80 -4.61 -11.28
CA GLN A 64 -2.74 -3.87 -10.45
C GLN A 64 -2.21 -2.45 -10.19
N ARG A 65 -2.99 -1.43 -10.56
CA ARG A 65 -2.64 -0.03 -10.25
C ARG A 65 -2.83 0.21 -8.76
N THR A 66 -1.78 0.67 -8.10
CA THR A 66 -1.71 0.86 -6.64
C THR A 66 -0.88 2.07 -6.25
N GLU A 67 -0.95 2.46 -4.99
CA GLU A 67 -0.12 3.48 -4.35
C GLU A 67 0.07 3.17 -2.86
N LEU A 68 0.81 4.04 -2.16
CA LEU A 68 1.10 3.98 -0.74
C LEU A 68 1.68 2.60 -0.36
N PRO A 69 2.80 2.20 -0.99
CA PRO A 69 3.39 0.89 -0.76
C PRO A 69 3.95 0.80 0.66
N GLN A 70 3.74 -0.36 1.26
CA GLN A 70 4.23 -0.75 2.56
C GLN A 70 4.77 -2.17 2.49
N HIS A 71 5.66 -2.50 3.42
CA HIS A 71 6.20 -3.84 3.61
C HIS A 71 6.36 -4.09 5.12
N ASP A 72 6.66 -5.32 5.50
CA ASP A 72 7.09 -5.57 6.87
C ASP A 72 8.43 -4.86 7.15
N TRP A 73 8.40 -3.85 8.02
CA TRP A 73 9.57 -3.03 8.37
C TRP A 73 10.79 -3.83 8.85
N ARG A 74 10.59 -5.07 9.34
CA ARG A 74 11.71 -5.96 9.71
C ARG A 74 12.60 -6.34 8.51
N TYR A 75 12.06 -6.18 7.30
CA TYR A 75 12.69 -6.46 6.01
C TYR A 75 13.10 -5.20 5.25
N THR A 76 13.01 -4.02 5.88
CA THR A 76 13.57 -2.79 5.29
C THR A 76 15.05 -3.00 4.99
N SER A 77 15.45 -2.62 3.78
CA SER A 77 16.82 -2.80 3.29
C SER A 77 17.27 -4.26 3.09
N ARG A 78 16.32 -5.20 2.99
CA ARG A 78 16.55 -6.63 2.79
C ARG A 78 15.63 -7.18 1.70
N THR A 79 16.02 -8.31 1.11
CA THR A 79 15.10 -9.07 0.26
C THR A 79 13.85 -9.41 1.05
N TYR A 80 12.70 -9.16 0.44
CA TYR A 80 11.36 -9.35 0.99
C TYR A 80 10.47 -9.91 -0.11
N ARG A 81 9.32 -10.47 0.26
CA ARG A 81 8.39 -11.13 -0.66
C ARG A 81 7.03 -10.44 -0.75
N TYR A 82 6.59 -9.73 0.30
CA TYR A 82 5.22 -9.21 0.36
C TYR A 82 5.20 -7.69 0.48
N GLY A 83 4.60 -7.05 -0.54
CA GLY A 83 4.20 -5.64 -0.51
C GLY A 83 2.71 -5.48 -0.22
N TYR A 84 2.34 -4.41 0.47
CA TYR A 84 0.96 -4.03 0.79
C TYR A 84 0.70 -2.63 0.28
N HIS A 85 -0.40 -2.43 -0.44
CA HIS A 85 -0.67 -1.18 -1.13
C HIS A 85 -2.14 -0.79 -0.99
N GLY A 86 -2.42 0.51 -1.12
CA GLY A 86 -3.78 1.02 -1.31
C GLY A 86 -4.09 1.23 -2.79
N THR A 87 -5.37 1.33 -3.13
CA THR A 87 -5.81 1.99 -4.37
C THR A 87 -6.45 3.32 -4.02
N LEU A 88 -6.26 4.32 -4.87
CA LEU A 88 -6.79 5.67 -4.68
C LEU A 88 -7.65 6.06 -5.88
N ASP A 89 -8.94 5.79 -5.77
CA ASP A 89 -9.94 6.10 -6.79
C ASP A 89 -11.06 6.93 -6.16
N SER A 90 -11.20 8.18 -6.60
CA SER A 90 -12.21 9.10 -6.07
C SER A 90 -13.48 9.15 -6.93
N ARG A 91 -13.62 8.26 -7.91
CA ARG A 91 -14.87 8.14 -8.68
C ARG A 91 -16.00 7.62 -7.78
N PRO A 92 -17.22 8.19 -7.86
CA PRO A 92 -18.29 7.88 -6.90
C PRO A 92 -18.70 6.40 -6.79
N ASP A 93 -18.52 5.64 -7.87
CA ASP A 93 -18.86 4.22 -8.00
C ASP A 93 -17.65 3.28 -7.88
N ALA A 94 -16.45 3.83 -7.63
CA ALA A 94 -15.25 3.02 -7.51
C ALA A 94 -15.15 2.36 -6.14
N SER A 95 -14.72 1.11 -6.14
CA SER A 95 -14.29 0.39 -4.93
C SER A 95 -12.78 0.47 -4.79
N ASN A 96 -12.35 1.07 -3.69
CA ASN A 96 -10.95 1.05 -3.28
C ASN A 96 -10.59 -0.27 -2.60
N ARG A 97 -9.28 -0.53 -2.49
CA ARG A 97 -8.74 -1.81 -2.05
C ARG A 97 -7.52 -1.64 -1.15
N VAL A 98 -7.32 -2.63 -0.27
CA VAL A 98 -5.99 -2.98 0.24
C VAL A 98 -5.51 -4.19 -0.53
N VAL A 99 -4.33 -4.08 -1.16
CA VAL A 99 -3.76 -5.10 -2.05
C VAL A 99 -2.48 -5.63 -1.44
N LYS A 100 -2.41 -6.94 -1.23
CA LYS A 100 -1.15 -7.67 -0.95
C LYS A 100 -0.60 -8.17 -2.27
N ILE A 101 0.66 -7.89 -2.57
CA ILE A 101 1.37 -8.36 -3.77
C ILE A 101 2.53 -9.26 -3.35
N ASP A 102 2.61 -10.45 -3.93
CA ASP A 102 3.79 -11.32 -3.87
C ASP A 102 4.79 -10.85 -4.94
N THR A 103 5.92 -10.28 -4.53
CA THR A 103 6.88 -9.61 -5.42
C THR A 103 7.66 -10.56 -6.31
N ASP A 104 7.66 -11.86 -6.01
CA ASP A 104 8.37 -12.87 -6.80
C ASP A 104 7.49 -13.37 -7.95
N THR A 105 6.17 -13.43 -7.73
CA THR A 105 5.22 -14.01 -8.68
C THR A 105 4.28 -13.00 -9.32
N GLY A 106 4.19 -11.78 -8.78
CA GLY A 106 3.25 -10.74 -9.22
C GLY A 106 1.77 -10.99 -8.86
N ARG A 107 1.48 -12.12 -8.21
CA ARG A 107 0.12 -12.45 -7.78
C ARG A 107 -0.29 -11.59 -6.60
N HIS A 108 -1.58 -11.26 -6.53
CA HIS A 108 -2.11 -10.46 -5.44
C HIS A 108 -3.35 -11.09 -4.80
N LEU A 109 -3.60 -10.67 -3.56
CA LEU A 109 -4.86 -10.84 -2.83
C LEU A 109 -5.33 -9.46 -2.40
N GLU A 110 -6.63 -9.23 -2.33
CA GLU A 110 -7.17 -7.90 -2.02
C GLU A 110 -8.37 -7.94 -1.09
N HIS A 111 -8.43 -6.95 -0.21
CA HIS A 111 -9.65 -6.56 0.48
C HIS A 111 -10.33 -5.46 -0.34
N VAL A 112 -11.58 -5.66 -0.76
CA VAL A 112 -12.34 -4.69 -1.54
C VAL A 112 -13.34 -3.99 -0.62
N PHE A 113 -13.33 -2.66 -0.63
CA PHE A 113 -14.27 -1.84 0.14
C PHE A 113 -15.53 -1.49 -0.66
N GLU A 114 -16.54 -1.01 0.04
CA GLU A 114 -17.79 -0.59 -0.60
C GLU A 114 -17.55 0.59 -1.57
N PRO A 115 -18.35 0.71 -2.63
CA PRO A 115 -18.24 1.83 -3.56
C PRO A 115 -18.30 3.19 -2.85
N GLY A 116 -17.37 4.08 -3.20
CA GLY A 116 -17.24 5.41 -2.62
C GLY A 116 -16.42 5.49 -1.33
N ASP A 117 -16.10 4.35 -0.69
CA ASP A 117 -15.18 4.33 0.44
C ASP A 117 -13.78 4.75 0.00
N ALA A 118 -13.13 5.59 0.81
CA ALA A 118 -11.76 6.01 0.58
C ALA A 118 -10.82 5.32 1.58
N VAL A 119 -9.72 4.76 1.08
CA VAL A 119 -8.79 3.90 1.85
C VAL A 119 -7.46 4.61 1.99
N GLY A 120 -6.92 4.64 3.21
CA GLY A 120 -5.59 5.16 3.50
C GLY A 120 -4.47 4.11 3.36
N GLU A 121 -3.24 4.55 3.60
CA GLU A 121 -2.06 3.68 3.59
C GLU A 121 -2.23 2.44 4.52
N PRO A 122 -2.03 1.21 4.02
CA PRO A 122 -2.11 0.00 4.84
C PRO A 122 -0.79 -0.26 5.59
N ILE A 123 -0.72 0.13 6.85
CA ILE A 123 0.47 -0.04 7.68
C ILE A 123 0.64 -1.51 8.08
N SER A 124 1.78 -2.11 7.73
CA SER A 124 2.14 -3.49 8.11
C SER A 124 2.59 -3.56 9.57
N VAL A 125 1.95 -4.43 10.36
CA VAL A 125 2.27 -4.67 11.77
C VAL A 125 2.52 -6.15 12.01
N PRO A 126 3.77 -6.57 12.30
CA PRO A 126 4.07 -7.97 12.56
C PRO A 126 3.46 -8.42 13.90
N ARG A 127 2.97 -9.66 13.93
CA ARG A 127 2.37 -10.26 15.14
C ARG A 127 3.38 -10.38 16.29
N SER A 128 4.63 -10.63 15.94
CA SER A 128 5.76 -10.71 16.87
C SER A 128 7.06 -10.53 16.08
N GLY A 129 8.18 -10.30 16.78
CA GLY A 129 9.50 -10.18 16.14
C GLY A 129 9.92 -11.41 15.33
N THR A 130 9.36 -12.60 15.63
CA THR A 130 9.70 -13.87 14.98
C THR A 130 8.56 -14.43 14.12
N ALA A 131 7.49 -13.67 13.91
CA ALA A 131 6.42 -14.09 13.00
C ALA A 131 6.94 -14.18 11.56
N ALA A 132 6.28 -14.98 10.72
CA ALA A 132 6.50 -14.94 9.27
C ALA A 132 6.37 -13.50 8.74
N GLU A 133 6.95 -13.22 7.57
CA GLU A 133 6.93 -11.89 6.93
C GLU A 133 5.51 -11.33 6.76
N ASP A 134 4.55 -12.17 6.38
CA ASP A 134 3.12 -11.81 6.31
C ASP A 134 2.32 -12.17 7.57
N GLY A 135 3.01 -12.59 8.62
CA GLY A 135 2.43 -13.01 9.89
C GLY A 135 2.10 -11.80 10.76
N GLY A 136 0.99 -11.14 10.48
CA GLY A 136 0.65 -9.90 11.15
C GLY A 136 -0.72 -9.35 10.76
N TRP A 137 -0.82 -8.03 10.85
CA TRP A 137 -2.02 -7.27 10.53
C TRP A 137 -1.67 -6.13 9.60
N LEU A 138 -2.66 -5.70 8.82
CA LEU A 138 -2.63 -4.41 8.15
C LEU A 138 -3.53 -3.46 8.93
N LEU A 139 -3.07 -2.23 9.14
CA LEU A 139 -3.86 -1.16 9.75
C LEU A 139 -4.12 -0.10 8.69
N THR A 140 -5.38 0.06 8.31
CA THR A 140 -5.78 1.09 7.33
C THR A 140 -6.94 1.91 7.87
N VAL A 141 -6.82 3.24 7.76
CA VAL A 141 -7.92 4.15 8.05
C VAL A 141 -8.77 4.26 6.80
N VAL A 142 -10.07 4.09 6.95
CA VAL A 142 -11.03 4.10 5.84
C VAL A 142 -12.11 5.13 6.15
N TYR A 143 -12.40 5.99 5.18
CA TYR A 143 -13.62 6.80 5.20
C TYR A 143 -14.74 5.96 4.61
N LEU A 144 -15.75 5.69 5.43
CA LEU A 144 -16.94 4.92 5.09
C LEU A 144 -18.00 5.90 4.55
N ALA A 145 -18.19 5.91 3.23
CA ALA A 145 -18.99 6.92 2.56
C ALA A 145 -20.48 6.84 2.94
N ALA A 146 -21.02 5.62 3.04
CA ALA A 146 -22.42 5.39 3.41
C ALA A 146 -22.74 5.85 4.85
N GLU A 147 -21.76 5.80 5.75
CA GLU A 147 -21.92 6.15 7.16
C GLU A 147 -21.48 7.59 7.47
N HIS A 148 -20.75 8.24 6.55
CA HIS A 148 -20.07 9.52 6.76
C HIS A 148 -19.20 9.52 8.04
N ARG A 149 -18.46 8.44 8.23
CA ARG A 149 -17.57 8.18 9.38
C ARG A 149 -16.25 7.60 8.90
N SER A 150 -15.23 7.65 9.75
CA SER A 150 -13.99 6.92 9.49
C SER A 150 -13.86 5.73 10.44
N ALA A 151 -13.17 4.70 10.01
CA ALA A 151 -12.86 3.53 10.81
C ALA A 151 -11.41 3.10 10.62
N LEU A 152 -10.82 2.52 11.67
CA LEU A 152 -9.62 1.72 11.54
C LEU A 152 -10.05 0.28 11.21
N VAL A 153 -9.74 -0.17 9.99
CA VAL A 153 -10.01 -1.53 9.52
C VAL A 153 -8.72 -2.34 9.64
N VAL A 154 -8.85 -3.57 10.15
CA VAL A 154 -7.71 -4.44 10.47
C VAL A 154 -7.79 -5.75 9.67
N PRO A 155 -7.33 -5.80 8.41
CA PRO A 155 -7.18 -7.05 7.67
C PRO A 155 -6.06 -7.95 8.23
N ASP A 156 -6.17 -9.26 7.97
CA ASP A 156 -5.05 -10.19 8.14
C ASP A 156 -4.02 -9.96 7.01
N ALA A 157 -2.76 -9.70 7.36
CA ALA A 157 -1.71 -9.46 6.36
C ALA A 157 -1.40 -10.71 5.52
N ARG A 158 -1.73 -11.92 6.01
CA ARG A 158 -1.57 -13.15 5.24
C ARG A 158 -2.59 -13.27 4.12
N ASP A 159 -3.84 -12.93 4.42
CA ASP A 159 -4.97 -13.07 3.50
C ASP A 159 -5.98 -11.93 3.71
N PRO A 160 -5.75 -10.76 3.05
CA PRO A 160 -6.64 -9.61 3.19
C PRO A 160 -8.00 -9.82 2.52
N SER A 161 -8.17 -10.88 1.70
CA SER A 161 -9.45 -11.16 1.02
C SER A 161 -10.56 -11.63 1.97
N ARG A 162 -10.18 -12.03 3.18
CA ARG A 162 -11.12 -12.44 4.21
C ARG A 162 -11.75 -11.22 4.89
N ALA A 163 -12.82 -11.48 5.64
CA ALA A 163 -13.40 -10.47 6.52
C ALA A 163 -12.31 -9.89 7.46
N PRO A 164 -12.29 -8.56 7.70
CA PRO A 164 -11.32 -7.95 8.59
C PRO A 164 -11.40 -8.57 9.99
N ILE A 165 -10.25 -8.71 10.64
CA ILE A 165 -10.14 -9.23 12.00
C ILE A 165 -10.85 -8.31 12.99
N ALA A 166 -10.77 -6.99 12.76
CA ALA A 166 -11.43 -5.98 13.56
C ALA A 166 -11.76 -4.73 12.74
N VAL A 167 -12.77 -3.99 13.20
CA VAL A 167 -13.15 -2.67 12.68
C VAL A 167 -13.46 -1.77 13.88
N ALA A 168 -12.65 -0.73 14.09
CA ALA A 168 -12.88 0.29 15.11
C ALA A 168 -13.44 1.55 14.45
N ARG A 169 -14.75 1.77 14.59
CA ARG A 169 -15.45 2.93 14.02
C ARG A 169 -15.29 4.15 14.90
N LEU A 170 -15.10 5.31 14.28
CA LEU A 170 -15.07 6.60 14.95
C LEU A 170 -16.44 7.29 14.82
N ASP A 171 -16.72 8.18 15.76
CA ASP A 171 -17.97 8.96 15.75
C ASP A 171 -17.97 10.10 14.72
N ARG A 172 -16.82 10.36 14.09
CA ARG A 172 -16.60 11.41 13.10
C ARG A 172 -15.84 10.85 11.91
N HIS A 173 -15.95 11.53 10.78
CA HIS A 173 -15.06 11.30 9.65
C HIS A 173 -13.83 12.20 9.73
N PHE A 174 -12.76 11.71 9.14
CA PHE A 174 -11.65 12.52 8.65
C PHE A 174 -11.11 11.87 7.37
N PHE A 175 -10.45 12.67 6.54
CA PHE A 175 -9.84 12.17 5.31
C PHE A 175 -8.77 11.12 5.65
N PRO A 176 -8.79 9.92 5.04
CA PRO A 176 -7.70 8.97 5.18
C PRO A 176 -6.42 9.68 4.78
N GLY A 177 -5.54 9.94 5.75
CA GLY A 177 -4.34 10.75 5.54
C GLY A 177 -3.38 10.12 4.53
N PHE A 178 -2.20 10.73 4.39
CA PHE A 178 -1.16 10.19 3.51
C PHE A 178 -0.40 9.07 4.22
N HIS A 179 0.69 9.40 4.91
CA HIS A 179 1.54 8.40 5.55
C HIS A 179 1.29 8.24 7.05
N GLY A 180 1.57 7.05 7.53
CA GLY A 180 1.56 6.69 8.94
C GLY A 180 2.77 5.84 9.34
N SER A 181 2.85 5.54 10.62
CA SER A 181 3.78 4.53 11.13
C SER A 181 3.19 3.88 12.37
N PHE A 182 3.65 2.67 12.68
CA PHE A 182 3.27 1.95 13.88
C PHE A 182 4.44 1.91 14.86
N THR A 183 4.14 2.07 16.15
CA THR A 183 5.10 1.79 17.22
C THR A 183 4.45 0.91 18.27
N SER A 184 5.19 -0.09 18.75
CA SER A 184 4.76 -0.91 19.89
C SER A 184 4.88 -0.16 21.22
N ARG A 185 5.50 1.02 21.23
CA ARG A 185 5.61 1.87 22.42
C ARG A 185 4.24 2.43 22.75
N VAL A 186 3.70 2.02 23.89
CA VAL A 186 2.52 2.64 24.48
C VAL A 186 2.99 3.93 25.16
N THR A 187 2.42 5.07 24.79
CA THR A 187 2.65 6.34 25.50
C THR A 187 2.12 6.19 26.91
N ALA A 188 2.93 6.55 27.92
CA ALA A 188 2.43 6.67 29.28
C ALA A 188 1.29 7.69 29.29
N SER A 189 0.14 7.29 29.82
CA SER A 189 -1.02 8.16 30.07
C SER A 189 -0.70 9.21 31.12
#